data_AF-A0A6P6JTJ7-F1
#
_entry.id   AF-A0A6P6JTJ7-F1
#
_cell.length_a   1.000
_cell.length_b   1.000
_cell.length_c   1.000
_cell.angle_alpha   90.00
_cell.angle_beta   90.00
_cell.angle_gamma   90.00
#
_symmetry.space_group_name_H-M   'P 1'
#
loop_
_entity.id
_entity.type
_entity.pdbx_description
1 polymer ?
#
loop_
_entity_poly.entity_id
_entity_poly.type
_entity_poly.pdbx_seq_one_letter_code
_entity_poly.pdbx_strand_id
1 'polypeptide(L)'
;MVAREFTFVVCIWTVCAAGHEFFSSTDQIAQLVEKKKDLLTSFSQYIDAEEKNIAKMKSVYLNLLLSYSDPVNHEKIMRDPVAAYKHLRQLRDELINIVNHIRPSFYQCNEYQDELDFLEIPQPEDIDGAALGLIRLQEIYKLYPEDIMKEMALSADEAYHVGLVAYNEDKFQHAFLWFLYSLDTLTEYSAITEKKLLQSLISSAYYFGSLSVAIYLNQQLLNIDPTNDEVRAQLNRLLYSHRTSNADIFTLNTESSKYERLCRGEVDERTSRRQRALSCRYSTGGGNPRLMYAPVKEEVEWDEPLIIRYHDIISDTEIEILKNISIPQLSRSKVYQDGWSAVSQHRVSQSVFLQDDPLSARVSQRIADATGLSIETAEPLLVQNYGIGGRFEPHYDALETGENDRIATFLIYMSDVEIGGATVFPGIGVAVQPVKGSAVFWYNLYKNGELDLNAYHAGCPVLLGNKWVANKWIHEFGQEFRRPCSLSEWE
;
A
#
# COMPACT_ATOMS: atom_id res chain seq x y z
N MET A 1 -16.45 -1.36 -55.38
CA MET A 1 -15.59 -0.41 -54.64
C MET A 1 -15.77 -0.69 -53.16
N VAL A 2 -15.05 -1.67 -52.64
CA VAL A 2 -14.99 -1.97 -51.20
C VAL A 2 -13.51 -1.89 -50.88
N ALA A 3 -13.11 -0.75 -50.32
CA ALA A 3 -11.79 -0.58 -49.76
C ALA A 3 -11.68 -1.55 -48.58
N ARG A 4 -10.99 -2.68 -48.80
CA ARG A 4 -10.44 -3.45 -47.69
C ARG A 4 -9.27 -2.65 -47.16
N GLU A 5 -9.53 -1.91 -46.10
CA GLU A 5 -8.49 -1.34 -45.26
C GLU A 5 -7.50 -2.45 -44.90
N PHE A 6 -6.22 -2.22 -45.17
CA PHE A 6 -5.13 -2.97 -44.59
C PHE A 6 -5.09 -2.62 -43.10
N THR A 7 -5.94 -3.27 -42.32
CA THR A 7 -5.93 -3.15 -40.86
C THR A 7 -4.68 -3.86 -40.35
N PHE A 8 -3.64 -3.10 -40.04
CA PHE A 8 -2.63 -3.53 -39.08
C PHE A 8 -3.39 -3.91 -37.80
N VAL A 9 -3.51 -5.21 -37.53
CA VAL A 9 -4.18 -5.68 -36.31
C VAL A 9 -3.24 -5.40 -35.15
N VAL A 10 -3.39 -4.21 -34.57
CA VAL A 10 -2.97 -3.93 -33.21
C VAL A 10 -3.75 -4.94 -32.35
N CYS A 11 -3.06 -5.93 -31.74
CA CYS A 11 -3.68 -6.84 -30.76
C CYS A 11 -4.43 -5.91 -29.78
N ILE A 12 -5.75 -6.01 -29.66
CA ILE A 12 -6.56 -5.04 -28.90
C ILE A 12 -6.38 -5.37 -27.42
N TRP A 13 -5.89 -4.40 -26.67
CA TRP A 13 -5.51 -4.51 -25.27
C TRP A 13 -6.77 -4.24 -24.45
N THR A 14 -7.47 -5.29 -24.04
CA THR A 14 -8.51 -5.15 -23.01
C THR A 14 -7.97 -5.68 -21.70
N VAL A 15 -7.14 -4.89 -21.04
CA VAL A 15 -6.76 -5.16 -19.64
C VAL A 15 -8.02 -5.00 -18.79
N CYS A 16 -8.45 -6.09 -18.14
CA CYS A 16 -9.52 -6.03 -17.15
C CYS A 16 -9.01 -5.28 -15.91
N ALA A 17 -9.37 -4.00 -15.79
CA ALA A 17 -9.15 -3.22 -14.58
C ALA A 17 -10.18 -3.63 -13.51
N ALA A 18 -9.88 -4.68 -12.75
CA ALA A 18 -10.55 -4.90 -11.47
C ALA A 18 -9.94 -3.95 -10.44
N GLY A 19 -10.78 -3.18 -9.73
CA GLY A 19 -10.40 -2.16 -8.74
C GLY A 19 -9.78 -2.73 -7.47
N HIS A 20 -8.59 -3.31 -7.60
CA HIS A 20 -7.80 -3.87 -6.52
C HIS A 20 -6.79 -2.81 -6.04
N GLU A 21 -6.78 -2.54 -4.73
CA GLU A 21 -5.96 -1.47 -4.13
C GLU A 21 -4.64 -2.04 -3.61
N PHE A 22 -3.50 -1.65 -4.19
CA PHE A 22 -2.19 -2.25 -3.91
C PHE A 22 -1.40 -1.52 -2.82
N PHE A 23 -1.49 -0.19 -2.74
CA PHE A 23 -0.62 0.62 -1.87
C PHE A 23 -0.82 0.34 -0.36
N SER A 24 -1.95 -0.28 0.00
CA SER A 24 -2.32 -0.61 1.38
C SER A 24 -1.78 -1.94 1.89
N SER A 25 -1.01 -2.66 1.06
CA SER A 25 -0.30 -3.87 1.43
C SER A 25 1.07 -3.96 0.75
N THR A 26 2.14 -4.03 1.54
CA THR A 26 3.50 -4.18 1.00
C THR A 26 3.71 -5.53 0.34
N ASP A 27 3.01 -6.57 0.78
CA ASP A 27 3.07 -7.91 0.19
C ASP A 27 2.39 -7.99 -1.18
N GLN A 28 1.31 -7.23 -1.40
CA GLN A 28 0.71 -7.16 -2.74
C GLN A 28 1.63 -6.44 -3.73
N ILE A 29 2.33 -5.39 -3.29
CA ILE A 29 3.36 -4.73 -4.11
C ILE A 29 4.49 -5.71 -4.44
N ALA A 30 4.94 -6.52 -3.47
CA ALA A 30 5.97 -7.53 -3.70
C ALA A 30 5.53 -8.58 -4.74
N GLN A 31 4.27 -9.01 -4.71
CA GLN A 31 3.71 -9.91 -5.74
C GLN A 31 3.69 -9.28 -7.13
N LEU A 32 3.43 -7.98 -7.26
CA LEU A 32 3.50 -7.29 -8.55
C LEU A 32 4.94 -7.30 -9.12
N VAL A 33 5.96 -7.21 -8.25
CA VAL A 33 7.36 -7.29 -8.67
C VAL A 33 7.70 -8.68 -9.22
N GLU A 34 7.21 -9.74 -8.57
CA GLU A 34 7.37 -11.11 -9.08
C GLU A 34 6.62 -11.30 -10.41
N LYS A 35 5.34 -10.90 -10.49
CA LYS A 35 4.55 -10.93 -11.74
C LYS A 35 5.24 -10.18 -12.88
N LYS A 36 5.89 -9.04 -12.59
CA LYS A 36 6.67 -8.29 -13.58
C LYS A 36 7.85 -9.11 -14.13
N LYS A 37 8.56 -9.88 -13.29
CA LYS A 37 9.67 -10.73 -13.75
C LYS A 37 9.18 -11.83 -14.68
N ASP A 38 8.06 -12.46 -14.33
CA ASP A 38 7.42 -13.48 -15.16
C ASP A 38 7.00 -12.88 -16.50
N LEU A 39 6.33 -11.73 -16.49
CA LEU A 39 5.91 -11.03 -17.70
C LEU A 39 7.10 -10.63 -18.60
N LEU A 40 8.21 -10.14 -18.01
CA LEU A 40 9.42 -9.82 -18.78
C LEU A 40 10.03 -11.07 -19.44
N THR A 41 9.93 -12.22 -18.76
CA THR A 41 10.40 -13.50 -19.30
C THR A 41 9.51 -13.95 -20.47
N SER A 42 8.18 -13.92 -20.29
CA SER A 42 7.21 -14.20 -21.36
C SER A 42 7.40 -13.24 -22.54
N PHE A 43 7.61 -11.95 -22.28
CA PHE A 43 7.82 -10.94 -23.32
C PHE A 43 9.11 -11.19 -24.11
N SER A 44 10.20 -11.59 -23.45
CA SER A 44 11.44 -11.99 -24.14
C SER A 44 11.23 -13.20 -25.03
N GLN A 45 10.50 -14.22 -24.56
CA GLN A 45 10.20 -15.41 -25.35
C GLN A 45 9.33 -15.09 -26.56
N TYR A 46 8.37 -14.17 -26.40
CA TYR A 46 7.55 -13.66 -27.49
C TYR A 46 8.40 -12.95 -28.56
N ILE A 47 9.35 -12.09 -28.14
CA ILE A 47 10.29 -11.44 -29.06
C ILE A 47 11.09 -12.48 -29.85
N ASP A 48 11.68 -13.48 -29.18
CA ASP A 48 12.45 -14.54 -29.84
C ASP A 48 11.62 -15.36 -30.83
N ALA A 49 10.34 -15.59 -30.51
CA ALA A 49 9.41 -16.31 -31.36
C ALA A 49 9.07 -15.49 -32.62
N GLU A 50 8.76 -14.20 -32.46
CA GLU A 50 8.47 -13.30 -33.58
C GLU A 50 9.69 -13.06 -34.46
N GLU A 51 10.90 -12.94 -33.91
CA GLU A 51 12.13 -12.84 -34.70
C GLU A 51 12.34 -14.07 -35.60
N LYS A 52 12.14 -15.28 -35.07
CA LYS A 52 12.20 -16.53 -35.85
C LYS A 52 11.12 -16.57 -36.93
N ASN A 53 9.91 -16.11 -36.61
CA ASN A 53 8.80 -16.06 -37.54
C ASN A 53 9.10 -15.09 -38.70
N ILE A 54 9.56 -13.87 -38.38
CA ILE A 54 9.98 -12.86 -39.36
C ILE A 54 11.13 -13.40 -40.22
N ALA A 55 12.13 -14.07 -39.64
CA ALA A 55 13.22 -14.68 -40.39
C ALA A 55 12.70 -15.72 -41.40
N LYS A 56 11.72 -16.55 -40.98
CA LYS A 56 11.06 -17.53 -41.84
C LYS A 56 10.27 -16.85 -42.97
N MET A 57 9.49 -15.81 -42.65
CA MET A 57 8.74 -15.05 -43.66
C MET A 57 9.67 -14.39 -44.69
N LYS A 58 10.78 -13.79 -44.24
CA LYS A 58 11.82 -13.23 -45.11
C LYS A 58 12.38 -14.29 -46.07
N SER A 59 12.65 -15.50 -45.59
CA SER A 59 13.15 -16.60 -46.43
C SER A 59 12.14 -17.04 -47.50
N VAL A 60 10.85 -17.11 -47.16
CA VAL A 60 9.77 -17.45 -48.10
C VAL A 60 9.61 -16.35 -49.14
N TYR A 61 9.65 -15.09 -48.72
CA TYR A 61 9.58 -13.94 -49.62
C TYR A 61 10.72 -13.92 -50.64
N LEU A 62 11.97 -14.15 -50.20
CA LEU A 62 13.12 -14.23 -51.11
C LEU A 62 12.98 -15.35 -52.14
N ASN A 63 12.49 -16.52 -51.73
CA ASN A 63 12.24 -17.63 -52.65
C ASN A 63 11.16 -17.31 -53.69
N LEU A 64 10.09 -16.60 -53.30
CA LEU A 64 9.03 -16.18 -54.21
C LEU A 64 9.49 -15.07 -55.17
N LEU A 65 10.35 -14.15 -54.74
CA LEU A 65 10.95 -13.15 -55.62
C LEU A 65 11.79 -13.80 -56.72
N LEU A 66 12.57 -14.83 -56.37
CA LEU A 66 13.39 -15.58 -57.34
C LEU A 66 12.53 -16.34 -58.36
N SER A 67 11.33 -16.83 -57.97
CA SER A 67 10.41 -17.46 -58.92
C SER A 67 9.66 -16.46 -59.81
N TYR A 68 9.50 -15.20 -59.37
CA TYR A 68 8.77 -14.16 -60.09
C TYR A 68 9.59 -13.41 -61.15
N SER A 69 10.93 -13.49 -61.10
CA SER A 69 11.82 -12.75 -62.03
C SER A 69 11.80 -13.22 -63.49
N ASP A 70 11.05 -14.27 -63.83
CA ASP A 70 10.84 -14.70 -65.22
C ASP A 70 9.68 -13.91 -65.86
N PRO A 71 9.88 -13.24 -67.03
CA PRO A 71 8.83 -12.45 -67.66
C PRO A 71 7.70 -13.35 -68.17
N VAL A 72 6.61 -13.39 -67.41
CA VAL A 72 5.40 -14.15 -67.75
C VAL A 72 4.72 -13.52 -68.98
N ASN A 73 4.73 -14.23 -70.12
CA ASN A 73 3.99 -13.80 -71.31
C ASN A 73 2.50 -14.16 -71.17
N HIS A 74 1.73 -13.22 -70.64
CA HIS A 74 0.32 -13.39 -70.25
C HIS A 74 -0.58 -13.85 -71.41
N GLU A 75 -0.29 -13.48 -72.66
CA GLU A 75 -1.06 -13.90 -73.83
C GLU A 75 -0.90 -15.40 -74.17
N LYS A 76 0.26 -15.99 -73.88
CA LYS A 76 0.55 -17.40 -74.20
C LYS A 76 -0.12 -18.36 -73.21
N ILE A 77 -0.25 -17.94 -71.96
CA ILE A 77 -0.89 -18.71 -70.87
C ILE A 77 -2.41 -18.80 -71.08
N MET A 78 -3.05 -17.73 -71.59
CA MET A 78 -4.49 -17.72 -71.83
C MET A 78 -4.95 -18.53 -73.05
N ARG A 79 -4.02 -18.93 -73.94
CA ARG A 79 -4.32 -19.69 -75.16
C ARG A 79 -4.08 -21.21 -75.03
N ASP A 80 -3.33 -21.67 -74.02
CA ASP A 80 -3.02 -23.08 -73.78
C ASP A 80 -3.64 -23.57 -72.45
N PRO A 81 -4.65 -24.45 -72.49
CA PRO A 81 -5.31 -24.99 -71.28
C PRO A 81 -4.35 -25.70 -70.30
N VAL A 82 -3.28 -26.32 -70.79
CA VAL A 82 -2.30 -27.03 -69.95
C VAL A 82 -1.37 -26.04 -69.26
N ALA A 83 -0.95 -24.99 -69.97
CA ALA A 83 -0.16 -23.89 -69.38
C ALA A 83 -0.99 -23.14 -68.33
N ALA A 84 -2.26 -22.85 -68.60
CA ALA A 84 -3.18 -22.23 -67.66
C ALA A 84 -3.35 -23.07 -66.37
N TYR A 85 -3.56 -24.39 -66.50
CA TYR A 85 -3.66 -25.30 -65.35
C TYR A 85 -2.37 -25.32 -64.51
N LYS A 86 -1.20 -25.44 -65.16
CA LYS A 86 0.10 -25.46 -64.46
C LYS A 86 0.33 -24.17 -63.68
N HIS A 87 0.04 -23.02 -64.30
CA HIS A 87 0.24 -21.72 -63.67
C HIS A 87 -0.75 -21.47 -62.53
N LEU A 88 -2.03 -21.85 -62.68
CA LEU A 88 -3.03 -21.77 -61.62
C LEU A 88 -2.65 -22.65 -60.42
N ARG A 89 -2.14 -23.85 -60.65
CA ARG A 89 -1.66 -24.75 -59.59
C ARG A 89 -0.47 -24.15 -58.85
N GLN A 90 0.52 -23.63 -59.57
CA GLN A 90 1.69 -22.97 -58.98
C GLN A 90 1.28 -21.76 -58.14
N LEU A 91 0.44 -20.87 -58.70
CA LEU A 91 -0.08 -19.70 -57.99
C LEU A 91 -0.84 -20.08 -56.72
N ARG A 92 -1.68 -21.13 -56.79
CA ARG A 92 -2.40 -21.64 -55.61
C ARG A 92 -1.44 -22.12 -54.53
N ASP A 93 -0.44 -22.91 -54.90
CA ASP A 93 0.52 -23.48 -53.94
C ASP A 93 1.38 -22.37 -53.31
N GLU A 94 1.82 -21.38 -54.09
CA GLU A 94 2.54 -20.19 -53.62
C GLU A 94 1.68 -19.33 -52.68
N LEU A 95 0.42 -19.04 -53.04
CA LEU A 95 -0.51 -18.27 -52.20
C LEU A 95 -0.85 -18.99 -50.89
N ILE A 96 -1.07 -20.30 -50.93
CA ILE A 96 -1.27 -21.12 -49.71
C ILE A 96 -0.02 -21.06 -48.83
N ASN A 97 1.17 -21.14 -49.42
CA ASN A 97 2.42 -21.07 -48.67
C ASN A 97 2.60 -19.72 -47.97
N ILE A 98 2.29 -18.61 -48.64
CA ILE A 98 2.29 -17.26 -48.06
C ILE A 98 1.31 -17.20 -46.87
N VAL A 99 0.05 -17.61 -47.09
CA VAL A 99 -1.00 -17.57 -46.06
C VAL A 99 -0.63 -18.41 -44.83
N ASN A 100 -0.03 -19.60 -45.04
CA ASN A 100 0.37 -20.50 -43.97
C ASN A 100 1.55 -19.98 -43.15
N HIS A 101 2.38 -19.08 -43.68
CA HIS A 101 3.47 -18.45 -42.92
C HIS A 101 3.03 -17.16 -42.23
N ILE A 102 2.01 -16.47 -42.75
CA ILE A 102 1.42 -15.29 -42.11
C ILE A 102 0.51 -15.68 -40.94
N ARG A 103 -0.32 -16.72 -41.09
CA ARG A 103 -1.34 -17.12 -40.11
C ARG A 103 -0.82 -17.48 -38.70
N PRO A 104 0.33 -18.17 -38.51
CA PRO A 104 0.83 -18.54 -37.18
C PRO A 104 1.14 -17.35 -36.27
N SER A 105 1.56 -16.20 -36.81
CA SER A 105 1.78 -14.96 -36.04
C SER A 105 0.50 -14.53 -35.30
N PHE A 106 -0.68 -14.79 -35.88
CA PHE A 106 -1.96 -14.48 -35.25
C PHE A 106 -2.32 -15.41 -34.08
N TYR A 107 -1.88 -16.67 -34.10
CA TYR A 107 -2.18 -17.62 -33.02
C TYR A 107 -1.23 -17.48 -31.84
N GLN A 108 0.03 -17.10 -32.08
CA GLN A 108 0.95 -16.77 -31.00
C GLN A 108 0.51 -15.53 -30.20
N CYS A 109 -0.10 -14.50 -30.83
CA CYS A 109 -0.69 -13.38 -30.06
C CYS A 109 -1.76 -13.87 -29.07
N ASN A 110 -2.55 -14.91 -29.43
CA ASN A 110 -3.61 -15.43 -28.55
C ASN A 110 -3.08 -16.24 -27.35
N GLU A 111 -1.92 -16.89 -27.46
CA GLU A 111 -1.33 -17.68 -26.36
C GLU A 111 -0.84 -16.76 -25.22
N TYR A 112 -0.32 -15.59 -25.56
CA TYR A 112 0.10 -14.57 -24.58
C TYR A 112 -1.04 -13.62 -24.16
N GLN A 113 -2.19 -13.68 -24.84
CA GLN A 113 -3.35 -12.87 -24.51
C GLN A 113 -3.95 -13.26 -23.15
N ASP A 114 -4.00 -14.56 -22.84
CA ASP A 114 -4.53 -15.04 -21.56
C ASP A 114 -3.68 -14.52 -20.37
N GLU A 115 -2.35 -14.48 -20.48
CA GLU A 115 -1.48 -13.91 -19.42
C GLU A 115 -1.71 -12.41 -19.21
N LEU A 116 -2.03 -11.67 -20.28
CA LEU A 116 -2.28 -10.23 -20.25
C LEU A 116 -3.68 -9.87 -19.75
N ASP A 117 -4.68 -10.71 -20.05
CA ASP A 117 -6.08 -10.47 -19.67
C ASP A 117 -6.27 -10.54 -18.13
N PHE A 118 -5.40 -11.27 -17.42
CA PHE A 118 -5.37 -11.36 -15.95
C PHE A 118 -4.28 -10.49 -15.28
N LEU A 119 -3.57 -9.66 -16.04
CA LEU A 119 -2.55 -8.78 -15.49
C LEU A 119 -3.20 -7.62 -14.72
N GLU A 120 -3.05 -7.63 -13.40
CA GLU A 120 -3.51 -6.54 -12.56
C GLU A 120 -2.47 -5.40 -12.59
N ILE A 121 -2.86 -4.27 -13.19
CA ILE A 121 -2.01 -3.08 -13.30
C ILE A 121 -2.44 -2.08 -12.22
N PRO A 122 -1.50 -1.53 -11.42
CA PRO A 122 -1.80 -0.44 -10.50
C PRO A 122 -2.47 0.72 -11.22
N GLN A 123 -3.56 1.24 -10.65
CA GLN A 123 -4.29 2.37 -11.20
C GLN A 123 -3.71 3.70 -10.68
N PRO A 124 -4.03 4.85 -11.29
CA PRO A 124 -3.59 6.15 -10.79
C PRO A 124 -3.89 6.37 -9.30
N GLU A 125 -5.03 5.85 -8.83
CA GLU A 125 -5.44 5.93 -7.42
C GLU A 125 -4.49 5.18 -6.48
N ASP A 126 -3.80 4.12 -6.96
CA ASP A 126 -2.77 3.43 -6.18
C ASP A 126 -1.52 4.29 -5.98
N ILE A 127 -1.18 5.08 -7.00
CA ILE A 127 -0.04 6.00 -6.94
C ILE A 127 -0.36 7.17 -6.02
N ASP A 128 -1.57 7.73 -6.12
CA ASP A 128 -2.07 8.76 -5.21
C ASP A 128 -2.08 8.23 -3.76
N GLY A 129 -2.58 7.02 -3.54
CA GLY A 129 -2.58 6.35 -2.24
C GLY A 129 -1.19 6.13 -1.66
N ALA A 130 -0.21 5.76 -2.48
CA ALA A 130 1.19 5.64 -2.08
C ALA A 130 1.80 7.01 -1.72
N ALA A 131 1.51 8.05 -2.50
CA ALA A 131 1.94 9.42 -2.20
C ALA A 131 1.34 9.94 -0.88
N LEU A 132 0.06 9.67 -0.61
CA LEU A 132 -0.58 9.94 0.69
C LEU A 132 0.12 9.20 1.83
N GLY A 133 0.59 7.98 1.58
CA GLY A 133 1.43 7.23 2.51
C GLY A 133 2.71 7.98 2.87
N LEU A 134 3.44 8.52 1.89
CA LEU A 134 4.65 9.33 2.11
C LEU A 134 4.35 10.61 2.90
N ILE A 135 3.29 11.33 2.52
CA ILE A 135 2.88 12.56 3.22
C ILE A 135 2.52 12.27 4.67
N ARG A 136 1.84 11.15 4.94
CA ARG A 136 1.53 10.71 6.30
C ARG A 136 2.79 10.43 7.12
N LEU A 137 3.84 9.89 6.50
CA LEU A 137 5.13 9.69 7.17
C LEU A 137 5.79 11.03 7.52
N GLN A 138 5.73 12.02 6.62
CA GLN A 138 6.19 13.38 6.92
C GLN A 138 5.46 13.98 8.12
N GLU A 139 4.13 13.87 8.15
CA GLU A 139 3.31 14.42 9.24
C GLU A 139 3.64 13.78 10.59
N ILE A 140 3.65 12.45 10.65
CA ILE A 140 3.80 11.74 11.91
C ILE A 140 5.24 11.82 12.43
N TYR A 141 6.23 11.67 11.55
CA TYR A 141 7.64 11.60 11.93
C TYR A 141 8.40 12.92 11.78
N LYS A 142 7.74 13.99 11.33
CA LYS A 142 8.35 15.31 11.05
C LYS A 142 9.54 15.23 10.10
N LEU A 143 9.36 14.44 9.04
CA LEU A 143 10.40 14.18 8.04
C LEU A 143 10.31 15.17 6.89
N TYR A 144 11.45 15.66 6.45
CA TYR A 144 11.57 16.39 5.20
C TYR A 144 11.64 15.42 4.01
N PRO A 145 11.33 15.85 2.77
CA PRO A 145 11.49 15.01 1.58
C PRO A 145 12.86 14.32 1.52
N GLU A 146 13.95 15.01 1.85
CA GLU A 146 15.31 14.50 1.85
C GLU A 146 15.52 13.34 2.83
N ASP A 147 14.84 13.36 3.99
CA ASP A 147 14.92 12.29 4.98
C ASP A 147 14.28 10.99 4.45
N ILE A 148 13.18 11.12 3.70
CA ILE A 148 12.47 9.98 3.10
C ILE A 148 13.25 9.42 1.90
N MET A 149 13.91 10.29 1.14
CA MET A 149 14.61 9.96 -0.11
C MET A 149 16.03 9.43 0.08
N LYS A 150 16.44 9.14 1.31
CA LYS A 150 17.82 8.79 1.66
C LYS A 150 18.34 7.52 0.98
N GLU A 151 17.49 6.50 0.84
CA GLU A 151 17.87 5.22 0.21
C GLU A 151 17.58 5.19 -1.30
N MET A 152 16.50 5.86 -1.71
CA MET A 152 16.06 5.89 -3.10
C MET A 152 15.43 7.25 -3.39
N ALA A 153 16.07 7.99 -4.28
CA ALA A 153 15.62 9.32 -4.66
C ALA A 153 14.53 9.23 -5.74
N LEU A 154 13.46 10.00 -5.55
CA LEU A 154 12.49 10.27 -6.61
C LEU A 154 13.06 11.27 -7.62
N SER A 155 12.65 11.12 -8.87
CA SER A 155 12.86 12.12 -9.91
C SER A 155 12.04 13.39 -9.64
N ALA A 156 12.37 14.49 -10.32
CA ALA A 156 11.62 15.73 -10.23
C ALA A 156 10.12 15.54 -10.55
N ASP A 157 9.78 14.73 -11.55
CA ASP A 157 8.39 14.47 -11.95
C ASP A 157 7.61 13.66 -10.89
N GLU A 158 8.24 12.66 -10.28
CA GLU A 158 7.64 11.86 -9.22
C GLU A 158 7.47 12.68 -7.93
N ALA A 159 8.47 13.46 -7.55
CA ALA A 159 8.38 14.36 -6.39
C ALA A 159 7.31 15.44 -6.61
N TYR A 160 7.17 15.97 -7.83
CA TYR A 160 6.12 16.90 -8.19
C TYR A 160 4.73 16.27 -8.02
N HIS A 161 4.57 15.01 -8.41
CA HIS A 161 3.32 14.28 -8.22
C HIS A 161 2.96 14.15 -6.72
N VAL A 162 3.92 13.78 -5.85
CA VAL A 162 3.67 13.75 -4.39
C VAL A 162 3.23 15.12 -3.87
N GLY A 163 3.86 16.20 -4.36
CA GLY A 163 3.47 17.57 -4.04
C GLY A 163 2.06 17.92 -4.50
N LEU A 164 1.62 17.45 -5.67
CA LEU A 164 0.25 17.64 -6.17
C LEU A 164 -0.78 16.92 -5.30
N VAL A 165 -0.52 15.68 -4.91
CA VAL A 165 -1.39 14.91 -4.01
C VAL A 165 -1.51 15.65 -2.66
N ALA A 166 -0.40 16.11 -2.08
CA ALA A 166 -0.42 16.91 -0.85
C ALA A 166 -1.23 18.20 -1.02
N TYR A 167 -1.10 18.88 -2.16
CA TYR A 167 -1.82 20.11 -2.45
C TYR A 167 -3.34 19.88 -2.52
N ASN A 168 -3.76 18.78 -3.17
CA ASN A 168 -5.18 18.43 -3.32
C ASN A 168 -5.84 18.05 -1.98
N GLU A 169 -5.05 17.61 -1.00
CA GLU A 169 -5.50 17.35 0.38
C GLU A 169 -5.40 18.59 1.29
N ASP A 170 -5.23 19.79 0.72
CA ASP A 170 -5.03 21.06 1.44
C ASP A 170 -3.80 21.08 2.38
N LYS A 171 -2.85 20.17 2.19
CA LYS A 171 -1.60 20.07 2.97
C LYS A 171 -0.52 20.97 2.36
N PHE A 172 -0.81 22.26 2.26
CA PHE A 172 0.00 23.23 1.51
C PHE A 172 1.46 23.32 1.96
N GLN A 173 1.76 23.13 3.25
CA GLN A 173 3.14 23.07 3.73
C GLN A 173 3.92 21.90 3.13
N HIS A 174 3.36 20.69 3.20
CA HIS A 174 3.99 19.48 2.64
C HIS A 174 4.09 19.57 1.12
N ALA A 175 3.03 20.06 0.47
CA ALA A 175 3.04 20.31 -0.98
C ALA A 175 4.20 21.24 -1.37
N PHE A 176 4.39 22.33 -0.65
CA PHE A 176 5.49 23.27 -0.86
C PHE A 176 6.86 22.61 -0.73
N LEU A 177 7.09 21.80 0.31
CA LEU A 177 8.36 21.09 0.50
C LEU A 177 8.64 20.08 -0.63
N TRP A 178 7.64 19.34 -1.09
CA TRP A 178 7.79 18.43 -2.23
C TRP A 178 8.03 19.15 -3.56
N PHE A 179 7.36 20.27 -3.80
CA PHE A 179 7.66 21.10 -4.98
C PHE A 179 9.06 21.71 -4.91
N LEU A 180 9.55 22.03 -3.71
CA LEU A 180 10.90 22.56 -3.53
C LEU A 180 11.94 21.48 -3.82
N TYR A 181 11.75 20.28 -3.31
CA TYR A 181 12.60 19.12 -3.62
C TYR A 181 12.57 18.78 -5.12
N SER A 182 11.40 18.82 -5.75
CA SER A 182 11.24 18.61 -7.20
C SER A 182 12.00 19.67 -8.02
N LEU A 183 12.00 20.92 -7.56
CA LEU A 183 12.77 22.00 -8.18
C LEU A 183 14.29 21.79 -8.04
N ASP A 184 14.76 21.33 -6.88
CA ASP A 184 16.18 21.06 -6.64
C ASP A 184 16.71 19.87 -7.46
N THR A 185 15.83 18.92 -7.76
CA THR A 185 16.15 17.70 -8.53
C THR A 185 15.86 17.81 -10.02
N LEU A 186 15.52 19.01 -10.51
CA LEU A 186 15.12 19.23 -11.91
C LEU A 186 16.27 18.96 -12.88
N THR A 187 15.98 18.24 -13.97
CA THR A 187 16.95 17.92 -15.02
C THR A 187 16.43 18.30 -16.41
N GLU A 188 17.29 18.29 -17.43
CA GLU A 188 16.90 18.53 -18.83
C GLU A 188 15.93 17.47 -19.40
N TYR A 189 15.85 16.29 -18.76
CA TYR A 189 14.97 15.19 -19.16
C TYR A 189 13.61 15.22 -18.44
N SER A 190 13.42 16.11 -17.47
CA SER A 190 12.19 16.21 -16.70
C SER A 190 11.03 16.74 -17.56
N ALA A 191 9.84 16.16 -17.38
CA ALA A 191 8.64 16.61 -18.10
C ALA A 191 8.06 17.89 -17.46
N ILE A 192 8.20 18.03 -16.14
CA ILE A 192 7.88 19.23 -15.39
C ILE A 192 8.86 20.35 -15.70
N THR A 193 8.38 21.59 -15.69
CA THR A 193 9.20 22.78 -15.96
C THR A 193 9.37 23.62 -14.71
N GLU A 194 10.51 24.32 -14.61
CA GLU A 194 10.78 25.30 -13.55
C GLU A 194 9.65 26.31 -13.40
N LYS A 195 9.10 26.81 -14.52
CA LYS A 195 7.95 27.73 -14.53
C LYS A 195 6.74 27.16 -13.79
N LYS A 196 6.38 25.90 -14.06
CA LYS A 196 5.22 25.23 -13.45
C LYS A 196 5.45 24.92 -11.97
N LEU A 197 6.68 24.54 -11.60
CA LEU A 197 7.07 24.35 -10.20
C LEU A 197 6.98 25.65 -9.38
N LEU A 198 7.50 26.76 -9.92
CA LEU A 198 7.40 28.06 -9.29
C LEU A 198 5.94 28.48 -9.09
N GLN A 199 5.05 28.23 -10.06
CA GLN A 199 3.61 28.48 -9.91
C GLN A 199 3.00 27.66 -8.76
N SER A 200 3.32 26.37 -8.68
CA SER A 200 2.83 25.50 -7.61
C SER A 200 3.39 25.88 -6.22
N LEU A 201 4.66 26.29 -6.14
CA LEU A 201 5.28 26.82 -4.93
C LEU A 201 4.62 28.14 -4.47
N ILE A 202 4.39 29.07 -5.40
CA ILE A 202 3.68 30.33 -5.14
C ILE A 202 2.29 30.06 -4.56
N SER A 203 1.53 29.17 -5.22
CA SER A 203 0.18 28.83 -4.79
C SER A 203 0.19 28.24 -3.38
N SER A 204 1.03 27.25 -3.15
CA SER A 204 1.17 26.58 -1.84
C SER A 204 1.57 27.56 -0.74
N ALA A 205 2.55 28.43 -1.00
CA ALA A 205 2.96 29.47 -0.05
C ALA A 205 1.84 30.45 0.28
N TYR A 206 1.06 30.86 -0.73
CA TYR A 206 -0.08 31.74 -0.55
C TYR A 206 -1.19 31.12 0.30
N TYR A 207 -1.60 29.89 -0.02
CA TYR A 207 -2.69 29.21 0.70
C TYR A 207 -2.29 28.82 2.13
N PHE A 208 -1.03 28.47 2.36
CA PHE A 208 -0.49 28.27 3.72
C PHE A 208 -0.44 29.58 4.54
N GLY A 209 -0.31 30.73 3.88
CA GLY A 209 -0.21 32.04 4.54
C GLY A 209 1.22 32.58 4.68
N SER A 210 2.19 32.04 3.94
CA SER A 210 3.56 32.55 3.86
C SER A 210 3.69 33.58 2.73
N LEU A 211 3.18 34.79 2.96
CA LEU A 211 3.06 35.82 1.92
C LEU A 211 4.41 36.33 1.43
N SER A 212 5.38 36.49 2.33
CA SER A 212 6.73 36.93 1.98
C SER A 212 7.40 35.97 0.97
N VAL A 213 7.27 34.66 1.21
CA VAL A 213 7.77 33.61 0.31
C VAL A 213 7.02 33.63 -1.02
N ALA A 214 5.68 33.75 -0.99
CA ALA A 214 4.89 33.85 -2.21
C ALA A 214 5.28 35.06 -3.06
N ILE A 215 5.50 36.24 -2.45
CA ILE A 215 5.96 37.46 -3.12
C ILE A 215 7.34 37.25 -3.76
N TYR A 216 8.28 36.68 -3.00
CA TYR A 216 9.63 36.40 -3.50
C TYR A 216 9.59 35.49 -4.74
N LEU A 217 8.86 34.39 -4.67
CA LEU A 217 8.74 33.45 -5.79
C LEU A 217 8.02 34.06 -7.00
N ASN A 218 7.02 34.92 -6.79
CA ASN A 218 6.39 35.68 -7.88
C ASN A 218 7.40 36.57 -8.61
N GLN A 219 8.30 37.24 -7.87
CA GLN A 219 9.36 38.06 -8.45
C GLN A 219 10.35 37.20 -9.25
N GLN A 220 10.74 36.04 -8.73
CA GLN A 220 11.58 35.10 -9.48
C GLN A 220 10.93 34.64 -10.78
N LEU A 221 9.64 34.29 -10.73
CA LEU A 221 8.88 33.88 -11.91
C LEU A 221 8.78 34.99 -12.97
N LEU A 222 8.63 36.26 -12.55
CA LEU A 222 8.63 37.42 -13.47
C LEU A 222 10.02 37.73 -14.03
N ASN A 223 11.10 37.37 -13.35
CA ASN A 223 12.45 37.49 -13.92
C ASN A 223 12.64 36.51 -15.10
N ILE A 224 12.03 35.33 -15.01
CA ILE A 224 12.07 34.30 -16.07
C ILE A 224 11.07 34.62 -17.19
N ASP A 225 9.85 35.04 -16.85
CA ASP A 225 8.81 35.42 -17.82
C ASP A 225 8.23 36.81 -17.48
N PRO A 226 8.90 37.90 -17.91
CA PRO A 226 8.46 39.26 -17.62
C PRO A 226 7.11 39.62 -18.25
N THR A 227 6.68 38.86 -19.27
CA THR A 227 5.44 39.10 -20.01
C THR A 227 4.21 38.46 -19.38
N ASN A 228 4.38 37.72 -18.28
CA ASN A 228 3.27 37.04 -17.62
C ASN A 228 2.39 38.03 -16.83
N ASP A 229 1.36 38.55 -17.49
CA ASP A 229 0.41 39.51 -16.91
C ASP A 229 -0.37 38.94 -15.71
N GLU A 230 -0.64 37.63 -15.70
CA GLU A 230 -1.35 36.96 -14.61
C GLU A 230 -0.53 36.97 -13.31
N VAL A 231 0.75 36.60 -13.40
CA VAL A 231 1.68 36.63 -12.27
C VAL A 231 1.89 38.07 -11.78
N ARG A 232 1.97 39.05 -12.70
CA ARG A 232 2.06 40.47 -12.32
C ARG A 232 0.81 40.94 -11.56
N ALA A 233 -0.38 40.55 -12.01
CA ALA A 233 -1.62 40.84 -11.32
C ALA A 233 -1.73 40.14 -9.96
N GLN A 234 -1.21 38.91 -9.84
CA GLN A 234 -1.13 38.19 -8.57
C GLN A 234 -0.17 38.88 -7.58
N LEU A 235 1.04 39.24 -8.02
CA LEU A 235 2.01 39.96 -7.21
C LEU A 235 1.45 41.29 -6.67
N ASN A 236 0.78 42.07 -7.53
CA ASN A 236 0.12 43.30 -7.10
C ASN A 236 -0.93 43.03 -6.01
N ARG A 237 -1.78 42.01 -6.19
CA ARG A 237 -2.76 41.61 -5.17
C ARG A 237 -2.11 41.23 -3.83
N LEU A 238 -0.98 40.51 -3.87
CA LEU A 238 -0.23 40.13 -2.67
C LEU A 238 0.37 41.35 -1.96
N LEU A 239 0.92 42.32 -2.70
CA LEU A 239 1.52 43.53 -2.13
C LEU A 239 0.49 44.45 -1.45
N TYR A 240 -0.74 44.47 -1.92
CA TYR A 240 -1.84 45.23 -1.31
C TYR A 240 -2.58 44.46 -0.19
N SER A 241 -2.24 43.19 0.05
CA SER A 241 -2.81 42.39 1.14
C SER A 241 -2.34 42.92 2.49
N HIS A 242 -3.29 43.29 3.36
CA HIS A 242 -3.01 43.78 4.73
C HIS A 242 -2.88 42.63 5.75
N ARG A 243 -2.65 41.39 5.31
CA ARG A 243 -2.45 40.25 6.24
C ARG A 243 -1.14 40.45 7.00
N THR A 244 -1.23 40.44 8.33
CA THR A 244 -0.11 40.61 9.25
C THR A 244 0.60 39.30 9.60
N SER A 245 -0.03 38.15 9.31
CA SER A 245 0.55 36.83 9.56
C SER A 245 1.44 36.41 8.39
N ASN A 246 2.68 36.04 8.70
CA ASN A 246 3.64 35.40 7.80
C ASN A 246 4.07 34.08 8.45
N ALA A 247 3.32 33.01 8.17
CA ALA A 247 3.66 31.69 8.68
C ALA A 247 4.96 31.19 8.05
N ASP A 248 5.80 30.52 8.85
CA ASP A 248 7.00 29.86 8.36
C ASP A 248 6.62 28.54 7.68
N ILE A 249 6.71 28.52 6.34
CA ILE A 249 6.37 27.35 5.54
C ILE A 249 7.49 26.31 5.51
N PHE A 250 8.73 26.69 5.82
CA PHE A 250 9.89 25.79 5.73
C PHE A 250 10.02 24.89 6.97
N THR A 251 9.51 25.33 8.12
CA THR A 251 9.61 24.57 9.37
C THR A 251 8.33 23.77 9.59
N LEU A 252 8.41 22.44 9.52
CA LEU A 252 7.28 21.54 9.81
C LEU A 252 6.69 21.86 11.19
N ASN A 253 5.35 21.97 11.25
CA ASN A 253 4.62 22.46 12.43
C ASN A 253 5.12 21.84 13.76
N THR A 254 5.25 22.69 14.78
CA THR A 254 5.66 22.28 16.13
C THR A 254 4.53 21.62 16.92
N GLU A 255 3.27 21.97 16.64
CA GLU A 255 2.11 21.36 17.31
C GLU A 255 1.99 19.89 16.90
N SER A 256 1.98 19.01 17.90
CA SER A 256 1.83 17.57 17.67
C SER A 256 0.92 16.96 18.71
N SER A 257 0.03 16.09 18.23
CA SER A 257 -0.81 15.27 19.12
C SER A 257 0.06 14.35 19.98
N LYS A 258 -0.46 13.91 21.13
CA LYS A 258 0.24 12.92 21.99
C LYS A 258 0.49 11.61 21.22
N TYR A 259 -0.42 11.24 20.32
CA TYR A 259 -0.27 10.11 19.39
C TYR A 259 0.98 10.24 18.52
N GLU A 260 1.14 11.36 17.81
CA GLU A 260 2.30 11.61 16.97
C GLU A 260 3.62 11.59 17.75
N ARG A 261 3.63 12.24 18.92
CA ARG A 261 4.81 12.29 19.80
C ARG A 261 5.20 10.90 20.31
N LEU A 262 4.23 10.03 20.59
CA LEU A 262 4.49 8.62 20.95
C LEU A 262 5.08 7.84 19.79
N CYS A 263 4.56 8.03 18.56
CA CYS A 263 5.13 7.38 17.38
C CYS A 263 6.59 7.78 17.15
N ARG A 264 6.97 9.03 17.48
CA ARG A 264 8.36 9.51 17.42
C ARG A 264 9.22 9.14 18.62
N GLY A 265 8.65 8.53 19.66
CA GLY A 265 9.37 8.24 20.91
C GLY A 265 9.72 9.48 21.75
N GLU A 266 9.04 10.61 21.53
CA GLU A 266 9.26 11.86 22.28
C GLU A 266 8.56 11.87 23.65
N VAL A 267 7.68 10.91 23.89
CA VAL A 267 6.91 10.74 25.12
C VAL A 267 7.03 9.29 25.55
N ASP A 268 7.34 9.08 26.83
CA ASP A 268 7.21 7.79 27.49
C ASP A 268 6.91 8.02 28.97
N GLU A 269 5.68 7.70 29.38
CA GLU A 269 5.22 7.87 30.76
C GLU A 269 5.70 6.72 31.68
N ARG A 270 6.45 5.74 31.15
CA ARG A 270 7.16 4.71 31.94
C ARG A 270 8.36 5.31 32.66
N THR A 271 8.09 6.14 33.67
CA THR A 271 9.14 6.68 34.53
C THR A 271 9.97 5.57 35.17
N SER A 272 11.23 5.84 35.53
CA SER A 272 12.09 4.83 36.18
C SER A 272 11.49 4.27 37.48
N ARG A 273 10.62 5.04 38.15
CA ARG A 273 9.88 4.55 39.34
C ARG A 273 8.86 3.49 38.96
N ARG A 274 8.09 3.72 37.88
CA ARG A 274 7.06 2.81 37.40
C ARG A 274 7.67 1.56 36.77
N GLN A 275 8.72 1.73 35.95
CA GLN A 275 9.48 0.60 35.38
C GLN A 275 10.00 -0.38 36.44
N ARG A 276 10.40 0.10 37.63
CA ARG A 276 10.82 -0.79 38.73
C ARG A 276 9.70 -1.64 39.34
N ALA A 277 8.43 -1.25 39.14
CA ALA A 277 7.27 -2.01 39.56
C ALA A 277 6.80 -3.00 38.48
N LEU A 278 7.22 -2.80 37.23
CA LEU A 278 6.97 -3.72 36.13
C LEU A 278 7.82 -4.99 36.29
N SER A 279 7.34 -6.12 35.77
CA SER A 279 7.97 -7.42 35.97
C SER A 279 7.89 -8.30 34.73
N CYS A 280 8.91 -9.13 34.56
CA CYS A 280 8.92 -10.23 33.59
C CYS A 280 8.87 -11.56 34.36
N ARG A 281 8.04 -12.50 33.90
CA ARG A 281 7.85 -13.79 34.55
C ARG A 281 7.52 -14.90 33.57
N TYR A 282 7.78 -16.13 34.00
CA TYR A 282 7.21 -17.32 33.39
C TYR A 282 5.83 -17.56 34.02
N SER A 283 4.77 -17.27 33.29
CA SER A 283 3.39 -17.32 33.75
C SER A 283 2.75 -18.66 33.40
N THR A 284 2.02 -19.22 34.36
CA THR A 284 1.25 -20.47 34.17
C THR A 284 -0.20 -20.20 33.77
N GLY A 285 -0.55 -18.97 33.35
CA GLY A 285 -1.90 -18.58 32.92
C GLY A 285 -2.97 -18.88 33.98
N GLY A 286 -2.71 -18.51 35.23
CA GLY A 286 -3.63 -18.79 36.35
C GLY A 286 -3.69 -20.26 36.79
N GLY A 287 -2.69 -21.07 36.43
CA GLY A 287 -2.66 -22.50 36.77
C GLY A 287 -3.21 -23.39 35.66
N ASN A 288 -3.16 -22.93 34.41
CA ASN A 288 -3.49 -23.74 33.25
C ASN A 288 -2.59 -24.99 33.19
N PRO A 289 -3.16 -26.22 33.13
CA PRO A 289 -2.37 -27.45 33.16
C PRO A 289 -1.31 -27.56 32.06
N ARG A 290 -1.54 -26.96 30.88
CA ARG A 290 -0.55 -26.96 29.79
C ARG A 290 0.61 -26.02 30.10
N LEU A 291 0.32 -24.83 30.62
CA LEU A 291 1.34 -23.83 30.94
C LEU A 291 2.09 -24.13 32.24
N MET A 292 1.64 -25.10 33.06
CA MET A 292 2.46 -25.64 34.14
C MET A 292 3.73 -26.35 33.63
N TYR A 293 3.66 -26.98 32.45
CA TYR A 293 4.82 -27.66 31.83
C TYR A 293 5.57 -26.77 30.84
N ALA A 294 4.88 -25.82 30.21
CA ALA A 294 5.46 -24.86 29.28
C ALA A 294 4.94 -23.44 29.59
N PRO A 295 5.46 -22.78 30.65
CA PRO A 295 5.03 -21.44 31.02
C PRO A 295 5.24 -20.43 29.89
N VAL A 296 4.28 -19.51 29.76
CA VAL A 296 4.41 -18.41 28.79
C VAL A 296 5.33 -17.33 29.34
N LYS A 297 6.14 -16.72 28.49
CA LYS A 297 6.98 -15.57 28.84
C LYS A 297 6.11 -14.32 28.86
N GLU A 298 5.90 -13.74 30.03
CA GLU A 298 5.00 -12.62 30.26
C GLU A 298 5.79 -11.42 30.79
N GLU A 299 5.56 -10.25 30.22
CA GLU A 299 6.14 -8.97 30.62
C GLU A 299 5.03 -7.94 30.81
N VAL A 300 5.02 -7.26 31.95
CA VAL A 300 4.07 -6.19 32.21
C VAL A 300 4.64 -4.89 31.64
N GLU A 301 4.06 -4.39 30.56
CA GLU A 301 4.45 -3.13 29.90
C GLU A 301 3.83 -1.91 30.59
N TRP A 302 2.67 -2.09 31.21
CA TRP A 302 1.96 -1.07 31.98
C TRP A 302 1.02 -1.73 33.02
N ASP A 303 0.85 -1.09 34.17
CA ASP A 303 0.09 -1.61 35.31
C ASP A 303 -1.37 -1.15 35.35
N GLU A 304 -1.70 0.07 34.90
CA GLU A 304 -3.07 0.64 34.93
C GLU A 304 -3.37 1.52 33.70
N PRO A 305 -4.06 1.01 32.66
CA PRO A 305 -4.62 -0.33 32.55
C PRO A 305 -3.53 -1.38 32.35
N LEU A 306 -3.84 -2.63 32.67
CA LEU A 306 -2.87 -3.71 32.53
C LEU A 306 -2.57 -3.95 31.04
N ILE A 307 -1.33 -3.66 30.63
CA ILE A 307 -0.79 -3.98 29.30
C ILE A 307 0.28 -5.04 29.48
N ILE A 308 0.07 -6.20 28.87
CA ILE A 308 0.96 -7.35 28.96
C ILE A 308 1.53 -7.65 27.58
N ARG A 309 2.84 -7.85 27.52
CA ARG A 309 3.51 -8.48 26.39
C ARG A 309 3.73 -9.97 26.68
N TYR A 310 3.32 -10.81 25.75
CA TYR A 310 3.68 -12.23 25.71
C TYR A 310 4.79 -12.43 24.68
N HIS A 311 5.93 -12.97 25.08
CA HIS A 311 7.04 -13.28 24.18
C HIS A 311 6.95 -14.69 23.63
N ASP A 312 7.41 -14.88 22.40
CA ASP A 312 7.47 -16.19 21.71
C ASP A 312 6.14 -16.97 21.75
N ILE A 313 5.01 -16.25 21.65
CA ILE A 313 3.68 -16.85 21.72
C ILE A 313 3.31 -17.60 20.43
N ILE A 314 3.97 -17.28 19.33
CA ILE A 314 3.78 -17.94 18.03
C ILE A 314 5.14 -18.18 17.37
N SER A 315 5.30 -19.33 16.73
CA SER A 315 6.54 -19.70 16.06
C SER A 315 6.64 -19.11 14.64
N ASP A 316 7.86 -18.96 14.13
CA ASP A 316 8.10 -18.53 12.75
C ASP A 316 7.36 -19.40 11.72
N THR A 317 7.34 -20.72 11.91
CA THR A 317 6.63 -21.63 11.00
C THR A 317 5.13 -21.37 10.99
N GLU A 318 4.52 -21.13 12.15
CA GLU A 318 3.10 -20.79 12.25
C GLU A 318 2.82 -19.42 11.60
N ILE A 319 3.67 -18.43 11.83
CA ILE A 319 3.59 -17.10 11.21
C ILE A 319 3.56 -17.22 9.68
N GLU A 320 4.50 -17.96 9.08
CA GLU A 320 4.58 -18.08 7.62
C GLU A 320 3.39 -18.84 7.03
N ILE A 321 2.86 -19.86 7.73
CA ILE A 321 1.62 -20.52 7.32
C ILE A 321 0.45 -19.54 7.34
N LEU A 322 0.29 -18.76 8.41
CA LEU A 322 -0.78 -17.75 8.52
C LEU A 322 -0.69 -16.72 7.40
N LYS A 323 0.51 -16.19 7.11
CA LYS A 323 0.71 -15.27 5.98
C LYS A 323 0.30 -15.90 4.65
N ASN A 324 0.78 -17.10 4.35
CA ASN A 324 0.52 -17.77 3.08
C ASN A 324 -0.97 -18.03 2.82
N ILE A 325 -1.73 -18.44 3.84
CA ILE A 325 -3.18 -18.64 3.69
C ILE A 325 -3.94 -17.31 3.62
N SER A 326 -3.41 -16.24 4.24
CA SER A 326 -4.06 -14.93 4.25
C SER A 326 -3.83 -14.12 2.98
N ILE A 327 -2.63 -14.17 2.40
CA ILE A 327 -2.23 -13.40 1.21
C ILE A 327 -3.28 -13.37 0.08
N PRO A 328 -3.79 -14.52 -0.41
CA PRO A 328 -4.74 -14.52 -1.55
C PRO A 328 -6.13 -14.00 -1.19
N GLN A 329 -6.41 -13.79 0.10
CA GLN A 329 -7.71 -13.36 0.62
C GLN A 329 -7.68 -11.94 1.18
N LEU A 330 -6.50 -11.30 1.20
CA LEU A 330 -6.36 -9.94 1.71
C LEU A 330 -7.19 -8.97 0.86
N SER A 331 -7.98 -8.16 1.55
CA SER A 331 -8.72 -7.06 0.96
C SER A 331 -8.64 -5.83 1.84
N ARG A 332 -8.93 -4.66 1.28
CA ARG A 332 -8.86 -3.40 2.03
C ARG A 332 -9.69 -3.48 3.32
N SER A 333 -9.02 -3.20 4.45
CA SER A 333 -9.65 -3.23 5.76
C SER A 333 -10.79 -2.21 5.86
N LYS A 334 -11.86 -2.61 6.54
CA LYS A 334 -12.99 -1.75 6.87
C LYS A 334 -12.94 -1.35 8.35
N VAL A 335 -13.50 -0.19 8.65
CA VAL A 335 -13.74 0.30 10.02
C VAL A 335 -15.25 0.28 10.27
N TYR A 336 -15.65 -0.13 11.48
CA TYR A 336 -17.04 -0.05 11.91
C TYR A 336 -17.29 1.35 12.48
N GLN A 337 -18.20 2.10 11.88
CA GLN A 337 -18.58 3.43 12.34
C GLN A 337 -20.09 3.61 12.13
N ASP A 338 -20.80 4.07 13.16
CA ASP A 338 -22.23 4.39 13.12
C ASP A 338 -23.13 3.26 12.58
N GLY A 339 -22.81 2.00 12.90
CA GLY A 339 -23.61 0.84 12.49
C GLY A 339 -23.22 0.23 11.14
N TRP A 340 -22.25 0.80 10.41
CA TRP A 340 -21.85 0.35 9.07
C TRP A 340 -20.34 0.13 8.95
N SER A 341 -19.93 -0.82 8.10
CA SER A 341 -18.52 -1.10 7.81
C SER A 341 -18.09 -0.45 6.49
N ALA A 342 -17.18 0.52 6.54
CA ALA A 342 -16.69 1.24 5.36
C ALA A 342 -15.16 1.23 5.26
N VAL A 343 -14.65 1.33 4.03
CA VAL A 343 -13.23 1.62 3.79
C VAL A 343 -12.96 3.06 4.23
N SER A 344 -11.85 3.29 4.94
CA SER A 344 -11.50 4.60 5.47
C SER A 344 -10.01 4.89 5.34
N GLN A 345 -9.66 6.18 5.30
CA GLN A 345 -8.27 6.65 5.43
C GLN A 345 -7.77 6.58 6.88
N HIS A 346 -8.67 6.42 7.86
CA HIS A 346 -8.32 6.22 9.28
C HIS A 346 -7.63 4.87 9.54
N ARG A 347 -7.84 3.89 8.65
CA ARG A 347 -7.16 2.58 8.69
C ARG A 347 -6.64 2.21 7.30
N VAL A 348 -5.32 2.24 7.16
CA VAL A 348 -4.62 1.90 5.91
C VAL A 348 -3.89 0.57 6.11
N SER A 349 -4.62 -0.51 5.84
CA SER A 349 -4.15 -1.89 5.89
C SER A 349 -5.08 -2.78 5.08
N GLN A 350 -4.60 -3.95 4.68
CA GLN A 350 -5.45 -5.04 4.21
C GLN A 350 -5.63 -6.08 5.29
N SER A 351 -6.76 -6.78 5.28
CA SER A 351 -7.06 -7.79 6.29
C SER A 351 -7.96 -8.91 5.80
N VAL A 352 -7.90 -10.03 6.50
CA VAL A 352 -8.78 -11.19 6.31
C VAL A 352 -9.09 -11.85 7.65
N PHE A 353 -10.34 -12.23 7.85
CA PHE A 353 -10.74 -13.10 8.96
C PHE A 353 -10.51 -14.56 8.58
N LEU A 354 -9.71 -15.27 9.36
CA LEU A 354 -9.46 -16.70 9.16
C LEU A 354 -10.54 -17.51 9.88
N GLN A 355 -11.54 -17.95 9.12
CA GLN A 355 -12.60 -18.86 9.59
C GLN A 355 -12.18 -20.32 9.42
N ASP A 356 -12.52 -21.16 10.41
CA ASP A 356 -12.38 -22.63 10.36
C ASP A 356 -10.98 -23.19 10.01
N ASP A 357 -9.92 -22.41 10.24
CA ASP A 357 -8.53 -22.85 10.03
C ASP A 357 -7.96 -23.58 11.27
N PRO A 358 -7.41 -24.80 11.13
CA PRO A 358 -6.85 -25.56 12.26
C PRO A 358 -5.71 -24.85 12.99
N LEU A 359 -4.88 -24.07 12.29
CA LEU A 359 -3.80 -23.32 12.93
C LEU A 359 -4.37 -22.13 13.72
N SER A 360 -5.30 -21.38 13.16
CA SER A 360 -6.05 -20.30 13.83
C SER A 360 -6.73 -20.81 15.11
N ALA A 361 -7.32 -22.00 15.09
CA ALA A 361 -7.91 -22.64 16.27
C ALA A 361 -6.86 -22.97 17.35
N ARG A 362 -5.69 -23.49 16.96
CA ARG A 362 -4.57 -23.74 17.91
C ARG A 362 -4.03 -22.45 18.53
N VAL A 363 -3.87 -21.40 17.73
CA VAL A 363 -3.44 -20.08 18.19
C VAL A 363 -4.48 -19.50 19.15
N SER A 364 -5.77 -19.57 18.80
CA SER A 364 -6.86 -19.13 19.68
C SER A 364 -6.83 -19.88 21.02
N GLN A 365 -6.67 -21.20 21.01
CA GLN A 365 -6.58 -21.98 22.24
C GLN A 365 -5.37 -21.57 23.11
N ARG A 366 -4.24 -21.24 22.49
CA ARG A 366 -3.05 -20.73 23.19
C ARG A 366 -3.32 -19.37 23.84
N ILE A 367 -4.06 -18.49 23.18
CA ILE A 367 -4.52 -17.21 23.74
C ILE A 367 -5.40 -17.46 24.96
N ALA A 368 -6.34 -18.42 24.88
CA ALA A 368 -7.19 -18.81 26.01
C ALA A 368 -6.35 -19.34 27.19
N ASP A 369 -5.34 -20.16 26.90
CA ASP A 369 -4.46 -20.74 27.91
C ASP A 369 -3.62 -19.66 28.62
N ALA A 370 -3.11 -18.67 27.87
CA ALA A 370 -2.28 -17.59 28.40
C ALA A 370 -3.08 -16.55 29.21
N THR A 371 -4.24 -16.12 28.69
CA THR A 371 -5.05 -15.05 29.29
C THR A 371 -6.03 -15.54 30.35
N GLY A 372 -6.36 -16.85 30.35
CA GLY A 372 -7.42 -17.43 31.17
C GLY A 372 -8.84 -17.16 30.66
N LEU A 373 -9.01 -16.32 29.63
CA LEU A 373 -10.32 -15.97 29.07
C LEU A 373 -10.85 -17.08 28.15
N SER A 374 -12.17 -17.21 28.07
CA SER A 374 -12.82 -18.06 27.08
C SER A 374 -12.69 -17.45 25.69
N ILE A 375 -12.56 -18.30 24.66
CA ILE A 375 -12.49 -17.90 23.25
C ILE A 375 -13.70 -18.40 22.44
N GLU A 376 -14.67 -19.03 23.10
CA GLU A 376 -15.82 -19.67 22.43
C GLU A 376 -16.68 -18.66 21.65
N THR A 377 -16.83 -17.45 22.21
CA THR A 377 -17.58 -16.32 21.64
C THR A 377 -16.68 -15.30 20.95
N ALA A 378 -15.36 -15.52 20.95
CA ALA A 378 -14.39 -14.58 20.39
C ALA A 378 -14.44 -14.57 18.86
N GLU A 379 -14.14 -13.41 18.26
CA GLU A 379 -14.11 -13.26 16.81
C GLU A 379 -13.04 -14.16 16.16
N PRO A 380 -13.19 -14.55 14.88
CA PRO A 380 -12.13 -15.23 14.14
C PRO A 380 -10.82 -14.43 14.15
N LEU A 381 -9.68 -15.11 14.01
CA LEU A 381 -8.38 -14.43 13.98
C LEU A 381 -8.31 -13.51 12.76
N LEU A 382 -8.09 -12.22 12.99
CA LEU A 382 -7.98 -11.22 11.93
C LEU A 382 -6.51 -11.01 11.58
N VAL A 383 -6.08 -11.49 10.42
CA VAL A 383 -4.73 -11.26 9.90
C VAL A 383 -4.71 -9.97 9.09
N GLN A 384 -3.68 -9.15 9.28
CA GLN A 384 -3.55 -7.83 8.65
C GLN A 384 -2.13 -7.58 8.15
N ASN A 385 -2.03 -6.90 7.00
CA ASN A 385 -0.80 -6.34 6.47
C ASN A 385 -0.94 -4.82 6.30
N TYR A 386 0.09 -4.07 6.64
CA TYR A 386 0.13 -2.61 6.47
C TYR A 386 0.99 -2.23 5.26
N GLY A 387 0.43 -1.40 4.39
CA GLY A 387 1.08 -0.82 3.22
C GLY A 387 1.93 0.41 3.51
N ILE A 388 2.20 1.21 2.47
CA ILE A 388 3.06 2.40 2.56
C ILE A 388 2.43 3.43 3.50
N GLY A 389 3.14 3.78 4.57
CA GLY A 389 2.61 4.64 5.63
C GLY A 389 1.35 4.05 6.30
N GLY A 390 1.14 2.74 6.22
CA GLY A 390 -0.03 2.07 6.74
C GLY A 390 -0.17 2.28 8.25
N ARG A 391 -1.33 2.76 8.70
CA ARG A 391 -1.63 3.06 10.11
C ARG A 391 -3.02 2.60 10.51
N PHE A 392 -3.28 2.64 11.81
CA PHE A 392 -4.64 2.69 12.35
C PHE A 392 -4.69 3.85 13.34
N GLU A 393 -5.48 4.87 13.02
CA GLU A 393 -5.65 6.04 13.88
C GLU A 393 -6.17 5.67 15.28
N PRO A 394 -5.97 6.56 16.28
CA PRO A 394 -6.40 6.30 17.65
C PRO A 394 -7.91 5.97 17.78
N HIS A 395 -8.23 4.82 18.38
CA HIS A 395 -9.58 4.27 18.51
C HIS A 395 -9.74 3.42 19.79
N TYR A 396 -10.98 3.01 20.04
CA TYR A 396 -11.33 1.95 20.99
C TYR A 396 -11.70 0.68 20.22
N ASP A 397 -11.38 -0.47 20.79
CA ASP A 397 -11.78 -1.75 20.21
C ASP A 397 -13.19 -2.17 20.61
N ALA A 398 -13.72 -1.65 21.72
CA ALA A 398 -15.10 -1.86 22.14
C ALA A 398 -16.07 -1.34 21.06
N LEU A 399 -17.15 -2.08 20.86
CA LEU A 399 -18.21 -1.84 19.88
C LEU A 399 -19.25 -0.84 20.40
N GLU A 400 -19.31 -0.60 21.71
CA GLU A 400 -20.30 0.24 22.38
C GLU A 400 -21.75 -0.23 22.12
N THR A 401 -21.94 -1.52 21.86
CA THR A 401 -23.25 -2.14 21.58
C THR A 401 -24.10 -2.30 22.83
N GLY A 402 -23.49 -2.27 24.01
CA GLY A 402 -24.15 -2.49 25.31
C GLY A 402 -24.47 -3.95 25.63
N GLU A 403 -24.18 -4.89 24.72
CA GLU A 403 -24.34 -6.33 24.93
C GLU A 403 -23.22 -7.10 24.20
N ASN A 404 -22.61 -8.07 24.91
CA ASN A 404 -21.56 -8.96 24.44
C ASN A 404 -20.40 -8.23 23.73
N ASP A 405 -19.87 -7.20 24.36
CA ASP A 405 -18.86 -6.34 23.75
C ASP A 405 -17.46 -7.01 23.82
N ARG A 406 -16.47 -6.43 23.15
CA ARG A 406 -15.08 -6.89 23.08
C ARG A 406 -14.35 -6.54 24.38
N ILE A 407 -14.43 -7.43 25.37
CA ILE A 407 -13.82 -7.26 26.69
C ILE A 407 -12.29 -7.09 26.68
N ALA A 408 -11.60 -7.68 25.71
CA ALA A 408 -10.15 -7.66 25.62
C ALA A 408 -9.63 -7.86 24.19
N THR A 409 -8.41 -7.39 23.96
CA THR A 409 -7.71 -7.51 22.68
C THR A 409 -6.38 -8.24 22.86
N PHE A 410 -6.08 -9.14 21.94
CA PHE A 410 -4.80 -9.86 21.86
C PHE A 410 -4.20 -9.68 20.46
N LEU A 411 -3.18 -8.82 20.36
CA LEU A 411 -2.55 -8.43 19.11
C LEU A 411 -1.18 -9.10 18.95
N ILE A 412 -1.05 -10.03 18.01
CA ILE A 412 0.17 -10.76 17.71
C ILE A 412 0.97 -10.02 16.63
N TYR A 413 2.26 -9.81 16.85
CA TYR A 413 3.20 -9.30 15.84
C TYR A 413 3.81 -10.45 15.04
N MET A 414 3.62 -10.45 13.73
CA MET A 414 4.05 -11.52 12.81
C MET A 414 5.23 -11.11 11.91
N SER A 415 5.76 -9.92 12.10
CA SER A 415 6.99 -9.45 11.48
C SER A 415 7.69 -8.45 12.39
N ASP A 416 9.00 -8.31 12.18
CA ASP A 416 9.78 -7.23 12.77
C ASP A 416 9.57 -5.97 11.91
N VAL A 417 9.46 -4.82 12.58
CA VAL A 417 9.40 -3.51 11.94
C VAL A 417 10.63 -2.74 12.37
N GLU A 418 11.42 -2.29 11.40
CA GLU A 418 12.71 -1.65 11.69
C GLU A 418 12.50 -0.26 12.30
N ILE A 419 11.60 0.54 11.71
CA ILE A 419 11.27 1.87 12.21
C ILE A 419 9.76 2.13 12.10
N GLY A 420 9.19 2.62 13.20
CA GLY A 420 7.76 2.91 13.30
C GLY A 420 6.93 1.68 13.65
N GLY A 421 5.64 1.69 13.30
CA GLY A 421 4.77 0.52 13.48
C GLY A 421 4.40 0.18 14.94
N ALA A 422 4.81 0.97 15.93
CA ALA A 422 4.45 0.78 17.34
C ALA A 422 2.93 0.74 17.58
N THR A 423 2.48 -0.06 18.55
CA THR A 423 1.14 0.10 19.14
C THR A 423 1.26 1.09 20.29
N VAL A 424 0.56 2.21 20.19
CA VAL A 424 0.66 3.31 21.17
C VAL A 424 -0.67 3.50 21.87
N PHE A 425 -0.60 3.93 23.13
CA PHE A 425 -1.76 4.22 23.98
C PHE A 425 -1.73 5.70 24.37
N PRO A 426 -2.32 6.61 23.56
CA PRO A 426 -2.21 8.05 23.78
C PRO A 426 -2.74 8.52 25.13
N GLY A 427 -3.81 7.89 25.66
CA GLY A 427 -4.36 8.25 26.97
C GLY A 427 -3.31 8.20 28.07
N ILE A 428 -2.57 7.08 28.14
CA ILE A 428 -1.57 6.82 29.18
C ILE A 428 -0.13 7.16 28.79
N GLY A 429 0.15 7.43 27.51
CA GLY A 429 1.49 7.86 27.07
C GLY A 429 2.51 6.72 26.98
N VAL A 430 2.09 5.53 26.54
CA VAL A 430 2.96 4.35 26.40
C VAL A 430 3.01 3.90 24.94
N ALA A 431 4.18 3.44 24.51
CA ALA A 431 4.41 2.85 23.19
C ALA A 431 5.00 1.44 23.33
N VAL A 432 4.41 0.49 22.63
CA VAL A 432 4.78 -0.92 22.63
C VAL A 432 5.30 -1.25 21.22
N GLN A 433 6.61 -1.49 21.13
CA GLN A 433 7.25 -1.77 19.83
C GLN A 433 6.92 -3.18 19.33
N PRO A 434 6.72 -3.37 18.02
CA PRO A 434 6.48 -4.69 17.44
C PRO A 434 7.74 -5.54 17.54
N VAL A 435 7.58 -6.77 18.03
CA VAL A 435 8.65 -7.78 18.05
C VAL A 435 8.05 -9.06 17.50
N LYS A 436 8.60 -9.60 16.41
CA LYS A 436 8.06 -10.79 15.76
C LYS A 436 7.91 -11.95 16.76
N GLY A 437 6.78 -12.64 16.69
CA GLY A 437 6.48 -13.78 17.56
C GLY A 437 5.95 -13.38 18.94
N SER A 438 6.01 -12.09 19.31
CA SER A 438 5.38 -11.57 20.52
C SER A 438 3.94 -11.14 20.29
N ALA A 439 3.19 -10.92 21.37
CA ALA A 439 1.86 -10.34 21.34
C ALA A 439 1.67 -9.35 22.48
N VAL A 440 0.73 -8.42 22.31
CA VAL A 440 0.32 -7.45 23.32
C VAL A 440 -1.14 -7.68 23.65
N PHE A 441 -1.44 -7.67 24.94
CA PHE A 441 -2.75 -7.92 25.50
C PHE A 441 -3.16 -6.78 26.43
N TRP A 442 -4.40 -6.35 26.31
CA TRP A 442 -5.04 -5.39 27.21
C TRP A 442 -6.54 -5.67 27.30
N TYR A 443 -7.16 -5.17 28.37
CA TYR A 443 -8.62 -5.15 28.51
C TYR A 443 -9.16 -3.86 27.90
N ASN A 444 -10.27 -3.95 27.16
CA ASN A 444 -10.96 -2.78 26.62
C ASN A 444 -12.04 -2.26 27.59
N LEU A 445 -12.53 -3.14 28.47
CA LEU A 445 -13.58 -2.83 29.43
C LEU A 445 -13.07 -3.07 30.85
N TYR A 446 -13.55 -2.30 31.81
CA TYR A 446 -13.45 -2.61 33.24
C TYR A 446 -14.23 -3.89 33.56
N LYS A 447 -14.12 -4.42 34.79
CA LYS A 447 -14.87 -5.63 35.19
C LYS A 447 -16.36 -5.37 35.35
N ASN A 448 -16.77 -4.12 35.58
CA ASN A 448 -18.18 -3.73 35.58
C ASN A 448 -18.79 -3.70 34.16
N GLY A 449 -18.00 -3.89 33.10
CA GLY A 449 -18.43 -3.85 31.70
C GLY A 449 -18.36 -2.46 31.05
N GLU A 450 -17.98 -1.42 31.79
CA GLU A 450 -17.81 -0.08 31.22
C GLU A 450 -16.52 0.05 30.41
N LEU A 451 -16.55 0.91 29.40
CA LEU A 451 -15.40 1.22 28.55
C LEU A 451 -14.22 1.77 29.37
N ASP A 452 -13.05 1.15 29.23
CA ASP A 452 -11.81 1.72 29.75
C ASP A 452 -11.26 2.78 28.78
N LEU A 453 -11.46 4.05 29.12
CA LEU A 453 -10.97 5.19 28.33
C LEU A 453 -9.43 5.20 28.19
N ASN A 454 -8.70 4.51 29.06
CA ASN A 454 -7.24 4.39 28.94
C ASN A 454 -6.80 3.30 27.95
N ALA A 455 -7.72 2.44 27.50
CA ALA A 455 -7.49 1.49 26.40
C ALA A 455 -7.52 2.16 25.02
N TYR A 456 -7.66 3.49 24.94
CA TYR A 456 -7.54 4.25 23.71
C TYR A 456 -6.14 4.05 23.09
N HIS A 457 -6.11 3.46 21.90
CA HIS A 457 -4.86 3.00 21.30
C HIS A 457 -4.82 3.19 19.79
N ALA A 458 -3.63 3.10 19.20
CA ALA A 458 -3.39 3.32 17.79
C ALA A 458 -2.23 2.48 17.27
N GLY A 459 -2.20 2.24 15.96
CA GLY A 459 -1.02 1.70 15.28
C GLY A 459 -0.29 2.81 14.54
N CYS A 460 0.93 3.14 14.97
CA CYS A 460 1.79 4.10 14.29
C CYS A 460 2.07 3.67 12.83
N PRO A 461 2.24 4.62 11.90
CA PRO A 461 2.62 4.30 10.54
C PRO A 461 3.93 3.53 10.49
N VAL A 462 4.04 2.56 9.60
CA VAL A 462 5.31 1.89 9.32
C VAL A 462 6.20 2.83 8.51
N LEU A 463 7.35 3.22 9.06
CA LEU A 463 8.32 4.07 8.35
C LEU A 463 9.28 3.21 7.52
N LEU A 464 9.79 2.13 8.12
CA LEU A 464 10.70 1.19 7.46
C LEU A 464 10.41 -0.25 7.89
N GLY A 465 10.35 -1.15 6.91
CA GLY A 465 10.04 -2.56 7.10
C GLY A 465 8.62 -2.95 6.66
N ASN A 466 8.19 -4.13 7.06
CA ASN A 466 6.87 -4.69 6.75
C ASN A 466 6.17 -5.07 8.06
N LYS A 467 4.91 -4.64 8.25
CA LYS A 467 4.13 -4.94 9.45
C LYS A 467 2.99 -5.90 9.14
N TRP A 468 3.11 -7.09 9.70
CA TRP A 468 2.06 -8.09 9.79
C TRP A 468 1.61 -8.25 11.23
N VAL A 469 0.30 -8.29 11.44
CA VAL A 469 -0.29 -8.58 12.74
C VAL A 469 -1.44 -9.55 12.62
N ALA A 470 -1.71 -10.29 13.70
CA ALA A 470 -2.92 -11.07 13.84
C ALA A 470 -3.66 -10.63 15.10
N ASN A 471 -4.87 -10.11 14.95
CA ASN A 471 -5.67 -9.61 16.05
C ASN A 471 -6.75 -10.62 16.46
N LYS A 472 -6.97 -10.76 17.76
CA LYS A 472 -8.04 -11.55 18.34
C LYS A 472 -8.81 -10.69 19.34
N TRP A 473 -10.06 -10.40 19.01
CA TRP A 473 -10.99 -9.76 19.93
C TRP A 473 -11.77 -10.81 20.71
N ILE A 474 -11.73 -10.69 22.04
CA ILE A 474 -12.39 -11.59 22.98
C ILE A 474 -13.65 -10.91 23.48
N HIS A 475 -14.78 -11.64 23.52
CA HIS A 475 -16.08 -11.09 23.91
C HIS A 475 -16.40 -11.37 25.39
N GLU A 476 -17.34 -10.60 25.94
CA GLU A 476 -17.81 -10.69 27.33
C GLU A 476 -18.53 -12.00 27.67
N PHE A 477 -19.33 -12.56 26.75
CA PHE A 477 -20.07 -13.78 27.02
C PHE A 477 -19.13 -14.99 27.16
N GLY A 478 -19.41 -15.85 28.14
CA GLY A 478 -18.55 -16.98 28.50
C GLY A 478 -17.42 -16.65 29.46
N GLN A 479 -17.37 -15.41 29.98
CA GLN A 479 -16.39 -14.96 30.97
C GLN A 479 -16.94 -14.90 32.40
N GLU A 480 -18.21 -15.24 32.64
CA GLU A 480 -18.95 -14.99 33.88
C GLU A 480 -18.24 -15.57 35.11
N PHE A 481 -17.60 -16.73 34.94
CA PHE A 481 -16.84 -17.41 36.00
C PHE A 481 -15.32 -17.23 35.91
N ARG A 482 -14.82 -16.67 34.81
CA ARG A 482 -13.38 -16.48 34.54
C ARG A 482 -12.92 -15.07 34.88
N ARG A 483 -13.78 -14.08 34.66
CA ARG A 483 -13.57 -12.66 34.99
C ARG A 483 -14.83 -12.11 35.65
N PRO A 484 -15.07 -12.41 36.94
CA PRO A 484 -16.25 -11.93 37.64
C PRO A 484 -16.29 -10.39 37.70
N CYS A 485 -17.50 -9.84 37.62
CA CYS A 485 -17.71 -8.40 37.74
C CYS A 485 -17.25 -7.87 39.11
N SER A 486 -16.65 -6.68 39.12
CA SER A 486 -16.39 -5.96 40.37
C SER A 486 -17.62 -5.14 40.77
N LEU A 487 -17.74 -4.86 42.07
CA LEU A 487 -18.68 -3.87 42.60
C LEU A 487 -18.08 -2.45 42.57
N SER A 488 -16.79 -2.32 42.24
CA SER A 488 -16.12 -1.04 42.02
C SER A 488 -16.36 -0.57 40.58
N GLU A 489 -16.63 0.73 40.42
CA GLU A 489 -16.77 1.37 39.11
C GLU A 489 -15.42 1.45 38.34
N TRP A 490 -14.29 1.26 39.03
CA TRP A 490 -12.95 1.53 38.50
C TRP A 490 -12.02 0.30 38.45
N GLU A 491 -12.55 -0.92 38.61
CA GLU A 491 -11.78 -2.18 38.67
C GLU A 491 -12.07 -3.17 37.54
#